data_AF-A0A961CUC3-F1
#
_entry.id   AF-A0A961CUC3-F1
#
_cell.length_a   1.000
_cell.length_b   1.000
_cell.length_c   1.000
_cell.angle_alpha   90.00
_cell.angle_beta   90.00
_cell.angle_gamma   90.00
#
_symmetry.space_group_name_H-M   'P 1'
#
loop_
_entity.id
_entity.type
_entity.pdbx_description
1 polymer ?
#
loop_
_entity_poly.entity_id
_entity_poly.type
_entity_poly.pdbx_seq_one_letter_code
_entity_poly.pdbx_strand_id
1 'polypeptide(L)'
;MSRPKKRRGGRVTPKQTRPRNWDDPGPSSHRGGPAPDELPLLAEIREALSAGHPLGLLALGSTFAELATDAERPRSMLSDEPGSERPQVTWEMIVDMLSATALPETTALLHALVLFAPPPWDSHLRVELEQRRLHQLPGWVRTLDEVEVTQVWEQVDVLGDGENILLGLRWSTGDELTVVLYIDHNIGGLIKDFISGLGDAEEILTMFEAEAEAGSSQRRIDPADARARIESAVQRWSMTWPPVLSDEWPVARPLVQWVASKLPEGGVMPTREELSDEDRDRLIDSFLGSPDGDAHRDDPDVQTLLIATMWFGADHGVCDPLKWSPVRVELLLTDFIPRKLLVDAEMLAKLPELLVDFLPWALRALGDRDGIDRQVIDERIDDALEALDHWAPQYLMLIDADPDEWDGDVFGDGSAYEMARAILAEAGDDFDPEARERLESFVALGPDPSERDYLLYELGGEEAAAAVHDDPWPLEPVDLARVPDDVQEKVTEIDEQLVAVCTRLSLEPEHITIARRLLVRVAERDPQALRRRGAIGGWVAGLIVVVGDMNRLIGQRHGQVTKKAIAEAAGVKSVGDKDITIGRAAQLMSAYHHVDLLDSRARQHLLELLAGYED
;
A
#
# COMPACT_ATOMS: atom_id res chain seq x y z
N MET A 1 -23.54 -39.04 17.63
CA MET A 1 -23.84 -37.73 18.24
C MET A 1 -22.72 -36.78 17.84
N SER A 2 -22.97 -36.00 16.79
CA SER A 2 -21.99 -35.17 16.10
C SER A 2 -21.87 -33.79 16.75
N ARG A 3 -20.64 -33.35 17.02
CA ARG A 3 -20.29 -31.97 17.41
C ARG A 3 -20.10 -31.12 16.15
N PRO A 4 -20.55 -29.86 16.09
CA PRO A 4 -20.35 -29.00 14.94
C PRO A 4 -18.95 -28.35 14.99
N LYS A 5 -18.28 -28.30 13.83
CA LYS A 5 -17.00 -27.61 13.59
C LYS A 5 -17.25 -26.11 13.38
N LYS A 6 -16.58 -25.25 14.15
CA LYS A 6 -16.53 -23.79 13.93
C LYS A 6 -15.47 -23.46 12.87
N ARG A 7 -15.82 -22.57 11.94
CA ARG A 7 -15.00 -22.04 10.85
C ARG A 7 -14.09 -20.92 11.38
N ARG A 8 -12.82 -20.89 10.96
CA ARG A 8 -11.88 -19.77 11.10
C ARG A 8 -12.26 -18.67 10.10
N GLY A 9 -12.37 -17.42 10.56
CA GLY A 9 -12.60 -16.24 9.72
C GLY A 9 -11.25 -15.66 9.29
N GLY A 10 -11.05 -15.48 7.99
CA GLY A 10 -9.98 -14.65 7.44
C GLY A 10 -10.53 -13.25 7.16
N ARG A 11 -9.67 -12.24 7.26
CA ARG A 11 -9.92 -10.83 6.95
C ARG A 11 -10.73 -10.69 5.65
N VAL A 12 -11.82 -9.94 5.71
CA VAL A 12 -12.65 -9.57 4.55
C VAL A 12 -12.73 -8.05 4.56
N THR A 13 -12.39 -7.42 3.43
CA THR A 13 -12.85 -6.10 3.04
C THR A 13 -14.15 -6.32 2.24
N PRO A 14 -15.24 -5.55 2.42
CA PRO A 14 -16.54 -5.95 1.91
C PRO A 14 -16.73 -5.55 0.43
N LYS A 15 -16.99 -6.55 -0.44
CA LYS A 15 -17.65 -6.36 -1.76
C LYS A 15 -18.96 -7.15 -1.80
N GLN A 16 -20.10 -6.45 -1.97
CA GLN A 16 -21.17 -6.75 -2.95
C GLN A 16 -22.17 -5.58 -3.12
N THR A 17 -22.13 -4.91 -4.28
CA THR A 17 -23.30 -4.47 -5.04
C THR A 17 -22.95 -4.55 -6.54
N ARG A 18 -23.67 -5.37 -7.30
CA ARG A 18 -23.58 -5.49 -8.76
C ARG A 18 -24.66 -4.61 -9.40
N PRO A 19 -24.38 -3.90 -10.50
CA PRO A 19 -25.38 -3.62 -11.53
C PRO A 19 -25.38 -4.74 -12.59
N ARG A 20 -26.51 -4.86 -13.29
CA ARG A 20 -26.92 -5.95 -14.18
C ARG A 20 -26.28 -5.87 -15.57
N ASN A 21 -26.16 -7.04 -16.21
CA ASN A 21 -25.81 -7.29 -17.62
C ASN A 21 -26.44 -6.32 -18.63
N TRP A 22 -25.70 -6.04 -19.71
CA TRP A 22 -26.27 -5.72 -21.01
C TRP A 22 -25.62 -6.56 -22.11
N ASP A 23 -26.47 -7.12 -22.96
CA ASP A 23 -26.13 -7.99 -24.09
C ASP A 23 -25.51 -7.21 -25.26
N ASP A 24 -24.58 -7.86 -25.94
CA ASP A 24 -23.87 -7.44 -27.15
C ASP A 24 -24.80 -7.45 -28.39
N PRO A 25 -24.70 -6.44 -29.28
CA PRO A 25 -24.61 -6.77 -30.69
C PRO A 25 -23.46 -6.01 -31.38
N GLY A 26 -22.67 -6.78 -32.14
CA GLY A 26 -21.44 -6.36 -32.81
C GLY A 26 -21.55 -5.32 -33.94
N PRO A 27 -20.48 -5.18 -34.76
CA PRO A 27 -19.98 -3.87 -35.17
C PRO A 27 -20.61 -3.35 -36.46
N SER A 28 -20.98 -2.07 -36.48
CA SER A 28 -21.26 -1.34 -37.71
C SER A 28 -20.35 -0.12 -37.83
N SER A 29 -19.42 -0.22 -38.77
CA SER A 29 -18.57 0.86 -39.26
C SER A 29 -19.38 2.03 -39.81
N HIS A 30 -19.09 3.27 -39.38
CA HIS A 30 -19.15 4.44 -40.28
C HIS A 30 -18.27 5.58 -39.75
N ARG A 31 -17.46 6.14 -40.66
CA ARG A 31 -16.60 7.31 -40.48
C ARG A 31 -17.46 8.58 -40.32
N GLY A 32 -17.34 9.23 -39.17
CA GLY A 32 -17.73 10.60 -38.87
C GLY A 32 -16.90 11.04 -37.66
N GLY A 33 -16.42 12.28 -37.62
CA GLY A 33 -15.72 12.78 -36.42
C GLY A 33 -16.62 12.70 -35.19
N PRO A 34 -16.06 12.66 -33.96
CA PRO A 34 -16.83 12.27 -32.79
C PRO A 34 -17.98 13.23 -32.54
N ALA A 35 -19.19 12.70 -32.38
CA ALA A 35 -20.30 13.48 -31.86
C ALA A 35 -19.96 13.96 -30.43
N PRO A 36 -20.59 15.03 -29.89
CA PRO A 36 -20.42 15.46 -28.49
C PRO A 36 -20.71 14.35 -27.46
N ASP A 37 -21.32 13.25 -27.88
CA ASP A 37 -21.59 12.05 -27.10
C ASP A 37 -20.39 11.10 -26.97
N GLU A 38 -19.27 11.37 -27.67
CA GLU A 38 -18.09 10.51 -27.76
C GLU A 38 -16.88 11.00 -26.93
N LEU A 39 -17.03 12.02 -26.07
CA LEU A 39 -16.00 12.41 -25.09
C LEU A 39 -16.19 11.61 -23.79
N PRO A 40 -15.23 10.75 -23.37
CA PRO A 40 -15.36 9.88 -22.19
C PRO A 40 -15.77 10.63 -20.92
N LEU A 41 -15.17 11.79 -20.67
CA LEU A 41 -15.47 12.65 -19.52
C LEU A 41 -16.94 13.12 -19.49
N LEU A 42 -17.50 13.50 -20.63
CA LEU A 42 -18.90 13.96 -20.68
C LEU A 42 -19.86 12.79 -20.38
N ALA A 43 -19.52 11.58 -20.83
CA ALA A 43 -20.29 10.38 -20.51
C ALA A 43 -20.27 10.08 -19.00
N GLU A 44 -19.11 10.15 -18.36
CA GLU A 44 -18.97 9.98 -16.90
C GLU A 44 -19.77 11.02 -16.11
N ILE A 45 -19.73 12.29 -16.53
CA ILE A 45 -20.53 13.34 -15.87
C ILE A 45 -22.03 13.08 -16.06
N ARG A 46 -22.48 12.65 -17.25
CA ARG A 46 -23.89 12.27 -17.46
C ARG A 46 -24.29 11.09 -16.59
N GLU A 47 -23.41 10.10 -16.45
CA GLU A 47 -23.66 8.95 -15.58
C GLU A 47 -23.83 9.40 -14.13
N ALA A 48 -22.91 10.22 -13.61
CA ALA A 48 -23.00 10.82 -12.28
C ALA A 48 -24.30 11.62 -12.09
N LEU A 49 -24.69 12.42 -13.09
CA LEU A 49 -25.95 13.16 -13.08
C LEU A 49 -27.18 12.24 -13.07
N SER A 50 -27.13 11.13 -13.80
CA SER A 50 -28.22 10.15 -13.92
C SER A 50 -28.37 9.28 -12.67
N ALA A 51 -27.28 9.01 -11.95
CA ALA A 51 -27.30 8.28 -10.68
C ALA A 51 -28.10 9.01 -9.60
N GLY A 52 -28.21 10.34 -9.71
CA GLY A 52 -29.05 11.16 -8.84
C GLY A 52 -28.48 11.39 -7.44
N HIS A 53 -27.21 11.04 -7.20
CA HIS A 53 -26.53 11.19 -5.91
C HIS A 53 -25.25 12.04 -6.06
N PRO A 54 -24.93 12.94 -5.09
CA PRO A 54 -23.76 13.83 -5.16
C PRO A 54 -22.39 13.16 -5.35
N LEU A 55 -22.20 11.94 -4.82
CA LEU A 55 -20.90 11.23 -4.77
C LEU A 55 -20.15 11.22 -6.10
N GLY A 56 -20.78 10.77 -7.19
CA GLY A 56 -20.08 10.62 -8.48
C GLY A 56 -19.54 11.94 -9.01
N LEU A 57 -20.31 13.02 -8.83
CA LEU A 57 -19.90 14.35 -9.29
C LEU A 57 -18.80 14.96 -8.40
N LEU A 58 -18.87 14.72 -7.08
CA LEU A 58 -17.84 15.14 -6.12
C LEU A 58 -16.52 14.39 -6.33
N ALA A 59 -16.57 13.08 -6.60
CA ALA A 59 -15.40 12.26 -6.89
C ALA A 59 -14.67 12.74 -8.16
N LEU A 60 -15.42 13.03 -9.23
CA LEU A 60 -14.87 13.63 -10.44
C LEU A 60 -14.24 15.00 -10.15
N GLY A 61 -14.96 15.89 -9.46
CA GLY A 61 -14.43 17.20 -9.08
C GLY A 61 -13.15 17.11 -8.25
N SER A 62 -13.09 16.18 -7.29
CA SER A 62 -11.92 15.94 -6.44
C SER A 62 -10.72 15.46 -7.26
N THR A 63 -10.94 14.55 -8.20
CA THR A 63 -9.89 14.04 -9.09
C THR A 63 -9.26 15.16 -9.91
N PHE A 64 -10.09 16.00 -10.55
CA PHE A 64 -9.59 17.15 -11.32
C PHE A 64 -8.86 18.16 -10.45
N ALA A 65 -9.36 18.42 -9.24
CA ALA A 65 -8.72 19.33 -8.30
C ALA A 65 -7.37 18.79 -7.79
N GLU A 66 -7.24 17.48 -7.54
CA GLU A 66 -5.96 16.89 -7.13
C GLU A 66 -4.96 16.93 -8.29
N LEU A 67 -5.37 16.57 -9.50
CA LEU A 67 -4.51 16.65 -10.69
C LEU A 67 -3.95 18.07 -10.89
N ALA A 68 -4.80 19.08 -10.76
CA ALA A 68 -4.38 20.49 -10.85
C ALA A 68 -3.49 20.93 -9.71
N THR A 69 -3.77 20.48 -8.48
CA THR A 69 -2.92 20.80 -7.33
C THR A 69 -1.56 20.13 -7.43
N ASP A 70 -1.51 18.88 -7.91
CA ASP A 70 -0.28 18.10 -8.06
C ASP A 70 0.62 18.67 -9.16
N ALA A 71 0.04 19.16 -10.26
CA ALA A 71 0.76 19.84 -11.32
C ALA A 71 1.55 21.08 -10.84
N GLU A 72 1.07 21.73 -9.76
CA GLU A 72 1.70 22.89 -9.13
C GLU A 72 2.76 22.51 -8.08
N ARG A 73 2.84 21.24 -7.66
CA ARG A 73 3.81 20.81 -6.64
C ARG A 73 5.24 20.78 -7.21
N PRO A 74 6.26 21.03 -6.37
CA PRO A 74 7.66 20.86 -6.78
C PRO A 74 7.95 19.44 -7.29
N ARG A 75 7.36 18.44 -6.63
CA ARG A 75 7.40 17.01 -6.96
C ARG A 75 5.97 16.47 -7.00
N SER A 76 5.68 15.63 -7.99
CA SER A 76 4.38 14.96 -8.11
C SER A 76 4.23 13.96 -6.97
N MET A 77 3.05 13.93 -6.36
CA MET A 77 2.64 12.94 -5.36
C MET A 77 1.65 11.93 -5.96
N LEU A 78 1.40 12.00 -7.27
CA LEU A 78 0.65 11.01 -8.03
C LEU A 78 1.56 10.00 -8.75
N SER A 79 2.87 10.21 -8.66
CA SER A 79 3.91 9.38 -9.27
C SER A 79 5.07 9.21 -8.30
N ASP A 80 5.44 7.96 -8.07
CA ASP A 80 6.55 7.59 -7.19
C ASP A 80 7.91 7.64 -7.91
N GLU A 81 7.93 7.95 -9.22
CA GLU A 81 9.15 7.92 -10.03
C GLU A 81 9.92 9.25 -10.05
N PRO A 82 11.22 9.24 -9.70
CA PRO A 82 12.10 10.39 -9.88
C PRO A 82 12.12 10.85 -11.35
N GLY A 83 11.63 12.07 -11.62
CA GLY A 83 11.66 12.66 -12.96
C GLY A 83 10.46 12.35 -13.86
N SER A 84 9.42 11.70 -13.36
CA SER A 84 8.17 11.50 -14.10
C SER A 84 7.61 12.85 -14.61
N GLU A 85 7.13 12.87 -15.86
CA GLU A 85 6.50 14.07 -16.44
C GLU A 85 5.38 14.58 -15.53
N ARG A 86 5.37 15.88 -15.25
CA ARG A 86 4.34 16.49 -14.40
C ARG A 86 2.96 16.29 -15.03
N PRO A 87 1.90 16.06 -14.24
CA PRO A 87 0.54 16.08 -14.75
C PRO A 87 0.31 17.37 -15.55
N GLN A 88 -0.17 17.23 -16.78
CA GLN A 88 -0.39 18.39 -17.66
C GLN A 88 -1.66 19.17 -17.30
N VAL A 89 -2.50 18.66 -16.39
CA VAL A 89 -3.78 19.30 -16.06
C VAL A 89 -3.53 20.37 -15.02
N THR A 90 -3.55 21.66 -15.40
CA THR A 90 -3.47 22.79 -14.47
C THR A 90 -4.85 23.41 -14.22
N TRP A 91 -4.98 24.21 -13.16
CA TRP A 91 -6.22 24.96 -12.91
C TRP A 91 -6.57 25.92 -14.05
N GLU A 92 -5.57 26.56 -14.65
CA GLU A 92 -5.68 27.37 -15.88
C GLU A 92 -6.36 26.57 -17.00
N MET A 93 -5.86 25.36 -17.28
CA MET A 93 -6.40 24.49 -18.31
C MET A 93 -7.82 23.99 -17.99
N ILE A 94 -8.11 23.71 -16.71
CA ILE A 94 -9.46 23.33 -16.28
C ILE A 94 -10.44 24.48 -16.54
N VAL A 95 -10.09 25.71 -16.15
CA VAL A 95 -10.94 26.89 -16.38
C VAL A 95 -11.14 27.11 -17.88
N ASP A 96 -10.06 27.11 -18.67
CA ASP A 96 -10.14 27.31 -20.12
C ASP A 96 -11.00 26.22 -20.81
N MET A 97 -10.79 24.95 -20.45
CA MET A 97 -11.54 23.82 -20.99
C MET A 97 -13.02 23.93 -20.68
N LEU A 98 -13.36 24.27 -19.43
CA LEU A 98 -14.74 24.45 -19.04
C LEU A 98 -15.33 25.66 -19.75
N SER A 99 -14.69 26.84 -19.73
CA SER A 99 -15.14 28.07 -20.40
C SER A 99 -15.32 27.93 -21.91
N ALA A 100 -14.54 27.08 -22.58
CA ALA A 100 -14.66 26.83 -24.02
C ALA A 100 -15.96 26.11 -24.41
N THR A 101 -16.54 25.31 -23.50
CA THR A 101 -17.70 24.45 -23.80
C THR A 101 -18.80 24.63 -22.75
N ALA A 102 -19.89 25.30 -23.12
CA ALA A 102 -21.04 25.52 -22.24
C ALA A 102 -22.11 24.43 -22.42
N LEU A 103 -21.90 23.29 -21.77
CA LEU A 103 -22.84 22.17 -21.71
C LEU A 103 -23.39 21.96 -20.28
N PRO A 104 -24.56 21.32 -20.10
CA PRO A 104 -25.07 20.96 -18.77
C PRO A 104 -24.03 20.18 -17.93
N GLU A 105 -23.33 19.24 -18.55
CA GLU A 105 -22.29 18.41 -17.94
C GLU A 105 -21.14 19.27 -17.40
N THR A 106 -20.55 20.12 -18.24
CA THR A 106 -19.47 21.03 -17.83
C THR A 106 -19.93 22.02 -16.75
N THR A 107 -21.21 22.41 -16.76
CA THR A 107 -21.78 23.27 -15.71
C THR A 107 -21.93 22.51 -14.39
N ALA A 108 -22.31 21.23 -14.43
CA ALA A 108 -22.36 20.38 -13.26
C ALA A 108 -20.97 20.15 -12.66
N LEU A 109 -19.96 19.88 -13.48
CA LEU A 109 -18.58 19.72 -12.99
C LEU A 109 -18.05 21.01 -12.37
N LEU A 110 -18.36 22.18 -12.94
CA LEU A 110 -18.01 23.46 -12.33
C LEU A 110 -18.62 23.63 -10.92
N HIS A 111 -19.86 23.20 -10.70
CA HIS A 111 -20.48 23.23 -9.38
C HIS A 111 -19.69 22.41 -8.35
N ALA A 112 -19.08 21.29 -8.75
CA ALA A 112 -18.23 20.48 -7.89
C ALA A 112 -16.86 21.11 -7.66
N LEU A 113 -16.21 21.58 -8.73
CA LEU A 113 -14.85 22.15 -8.68
C LEU A 113 -14.76 23.42 -7.81
N VAL A 114 -15.82 24.23 -7.77
CA VAL A 114 -15.89 25.40 -6.88
C VAL A 114 -15.67 25.04 -5.40
N LEU A 115 -16.00 23.82 -4.99
CA LEU A 115 -15.82 23.35 -3.61
C LEU A 115 -14.36 23.06 -3.26
N PHE A 116 -13.55 22.74 -4.25
CA PHE A 116 -12.17 22.24 -4.08
C PHE A 116 -11.11 23.23 -4.57
N ALA A 117 -11.49 24.20 -5.40
CA ALA A 117 -10.56 25.13 -6.00
C ALA A 117 -9.93 26.07 -4.96
N PRO A 118 -8.59 26.22 -4.95
CA PRO A 118 -7.94 27.21 -4.11
C PRO A 118 -8.08 28.62 -4.72
N PRO A 119 -7.88 29.69 -3.93
CA PRO A 119 -7.73 31.04 -4.49
C PRO A 119 -6.53 31.14 -5.45
N PRO A 120 -6.64 31.85 -6.59
CA PRO A 120 -7.79 32.63 -7.06
C PRO A 120 -8.79 31.84 -7.93
N TRP A 121 -8.56 30.54 -8.15
CA TRP A 121 -9.34 29.72 -9.08
C TRP A 121 -10.79 29.56 -8.66
N ASP A 122 -11.06 29.51 -7.35
CA ASP A 122 -12.42 29.52 -6.78
C ASP A 122 -13.28 30.66 -7.33
N SER A 123 -12.70 31.86 -7.40
CA SER A 123 -13.35 33.08 -7.85
C SER A 123 -13.59 33.06 -9.36
N HIS A 124 -12.62 32.56 -10.13
CA HIS A 124 -12.78 32.38 -11.58
C HIS A 124 -13.90 31.40 -11.92
N LEU A 125 -13.95 30.25 -11.25
CA LEU A 125 -15.00 29.25 -11.45
C LEU A 125 -16.37 29.76 -11.04
N ARG A 126 -16.48 30.55 -9.95
CA ARG A 126 -17.75 31.19 -9.55
C ARG A 126 -18.24 32.20 -10.59
N VAL A 127 -17.35 33.04 -11.13
CA VAL A 127 -17.70 33.98 -12.20
C VAL A 127 -18.18 33.26 -13.44
N GLU A 128 -17.51 32.17 -13.83
CA GLU A 128 -17.93 31.33 -14.95
C GLU A 128 -19.32 30.72 -14.69
N LEU A 129 -19.57 30.22 -13.48
CA LEU A 129 -20.88 29.69 -13.07
C LEU A 129 -22.01 30.71 -13.23
N GLU A 130 -21.76 31.97 -12.86
CA GLU A 130 -22.74 33.05 -12.97
C GLU A 130 -23.12 33.35 -14.42
N GLN A 131 -22.23 33.10 -15.37
CA GLN A 131 -22.50 33.25 -16.81
C GLN A 131 -23.35 32.10 -17.36
N ARG A 132 -23.39 30.94 -16.68
CA ARG A 132 -24.07 29.70 -17.11
C ARG A 132 -25.49 29.51 -16.58
N ARG A 133 -26.15 30.60 -16.15
CA ARG A 133 -27.48 30.61 -15.50
C ARG A 133 -28.63 29.93 -16.26
N LEU A 134 -28.44 29.50 -17.50
CA LEU A 134 -29.51 28.99 -18.38
C LEU A 134 -29.64 27.46 -18.41
N HIS A 135 -28.67 26.68 -17.92
CA HIS A 135 -28.77 25.22 -17.98
C HIS A 135 -29.72 24.67 -16.90
N GLN A 136 -30.65 23.81 -17.33
CA GLN A 136 -31.48 23.03 -16.41
C GLN A 136 -30.64 21.87 -15.89
N LEU A 137 -30.32 21.92 -14.59
CA LEU A 137 -29.61 20.89 -13.86
C LEU A 137 -30.53 20.32 -12.78
N PRO A 138 -30.32 19.07 -12.34
CA PRO A 138 -30.98 18.55 -11.15
C PRO A 138 -30.77 19.49 -9.95
N GLY A 139 -31.79 19.64 -9.11
CA GLY A 139 -31.75 20.58 -7.98
C GLY A 139 -30.57 20.33 -7.04
N TRP A 140 -30.24 19.05 -6.80
CA TRP A 140 -29.15 18.63 -5.91
C TRP A 140 -27.77 19.14 -6.34
N VAL A 141 -27.53 19.38 -7.64
CA VAL A 141 -26.25 19.90 -8.15
C VAL A 141 -25.99 21.31 -7.64
N ARG A 142 -27.05 22.10 -7.41
CA ARG A 142 -26.92 23.48 -6.94
C ARG A 142 -26.74 23.58 -5.42
N THR A 143 -27.05 22.50 -4.71
CA THR A 143 -27.01 22.42 -3.25
C THR A 143 -25.91 21.47 -2.76
N LEU A 144 -24.89 21.19 -3.58
CA LEU A 144 -23.78 20.30 -3.21
C LEU A 144 -23.07 20.73 -1.91
N ASP A 145 -22.99 22.04 -1.67
CA ASP A 145 -22.34 22.60 -0.48
C ASP A 145 -23.23 22.58 0.78
N GLU A 146 -24.54 22.34 0.62
CA GLU A 146 -25.54 22.25 1.69
C GLU A 146 -25.54 20.84 2.31
N VAL A 147 -24.41 20.48 2.90
CA VAL A 147 -24.18 19.20 3.58
C VAL A 147 -23.97 19.43 5.08
N GLU A 148 -24.51 18.52 5.90
CA GLU A 148 -24.20 18.44 7.32
C GLU A 148 -23.46 17.13 7.63
N VAL A 149 -22.50 17.19 8.55
CA VAL A 149 -21.90 15.98 9.13
C VAL A 149 -22.80 15.52 10.29
N THR A 150 -23.45 14.37 10.11
CA THR A 150 -24.45 13.85 11.06
C THR A 150 -23.83 13.08 12.21
N GLN A 151 -22.73 12.36 11.94
CA GLN A 151 -22.06 11.51 12.91
C GLN A 151 -20.55 11.47 12.64
N VAL A 152 -19.77 11.31 13.72
CA VAL A 152 -18.32 11.17 13.68
C VAL A 152 -17.93 10.04 14.63
N TRP A 153 -17.26 9.03 14.07
CA TRP A 153 -16.85 7.84 14.79
C TRP A 153 -15.38 7.54 14.56
N GLU A 154 -14.77 6.91 15.56
CA GLU A 154 -13.43 6.35 15.53
C GLU A 154 -13.55 4.84 15.73
N GLN A 155 -12.80 4.10 14.92
CA GLN A 155 -12.49 2.69 15.17
C GLN A 155 -10.98 2.53 15.29
N VAL A 156 -10.52 1.91 16.37
CA VAL A 156 -9.08 1.70 16.61
C VAL A 156 -8.80 0.22 16.74
N ASP A 157 -7.70 -0.23 16.12
CA ASP A 157 -7.15 -1.57 16.30
C ASP A 157 -6.64 -1.79 17.75
N VAL A 158 -6.67 -3.03 18.23
CA VAL A 158 -6.23 -3.39 19.59
C VAL A 158 -4.76 -3.04 19.85
N LEU A 159 -3.89 -3.18 18.83
CA LEU A 159 -2.48 -2.80 18.91
C LEU A 159 -2.24 -1.35 18.46
N GLY A 160 -3.29 -0.66 18.00
CA GLY A 160 -3.22 0.76 17.65
C GLY A 160 -2.47 1.05 16.35
N ASP A 161 -2.26 0.05 15.50
CA ASP A 161 -1.56 0.19 14.20
C ASP A 161 -2.17 1.28 13.30
N GLY A 162 -3.48 1.47 13.40
CA GLY A 162 -4.17 2.56 12.75
C GLY A 162 -5.56 2.78 13.32
N GLU A 163 -6.18 3.85 12.84
CA GLU A 163 -7.56 4.21 13.16
C GLU A 163 -8.36 4.50 11.89
N ASN A 164 -9.64 4.15 11.92
CA ASN A 164 -10.61 4.62 10.95
C ASN A 164 -11.41 5.78 11.54
N ILE A 165 -11.45 6.90 10.83
CA ILE A 165 -12.37 8.01 11.11
C ILE A 165 -13.54 7.93 10.14
N LEU A 166 -14.74 7.70 10.65
CA LEU A 166 -15.96 7.63 9.85
C LEU A 166 -16.78 8.91 10.02
N LEU A 167 -17.20 9.48 8.90
CA LEU A 167 -18.03 10.69 8.85
C LEU A 167 -19.30 10.39 8.06
N GLY A 168 -20.45 10.49 8.74
CA GLY A 168 -21.76 10.45 8.09
C GLY A 168 -22.13 11.82 7.55
N LEU A 169 -22.50 11.89 6.28
CA LEU A 169 -22.86 13.11 5.57
C LEU A 169 -24.32 13.03 5.12
N ARG A 170 -25.04 14.14 5.27
CA ARG A 170 -26.41 14.27 4.78
C ARG A 170 -26.61 15.59 4.06
N TRP A 171 -27.14 15.54 2.85
CA TRP A 171 -27.51 16.73 2.08
C TRP A 171 -28.91 17.22 2.42
N SER A 172 -29.20 18.49 2.13
CA SER A 172 -30.54 19.09 2.27
C SER A 172 -31.63 18.36 1.44
N THR A 173 -31.21 17.60 0.42
CA THR A 173 -32.07 16.73 -0.40
C THR A 173 -32.46 15.42 0.30
N GLY A 174 -31.77 15.05 1.39
CA GLY A 174 -31.93 13.79 2.11
C GLY A 174 -31.01 12.67 1.64
N ASP A 175 -30.12 12.93 0.66
CA ASP A 175 -29.09 11.98 0.25
C ASP A 175 -28.06 11.78 1.37
N GLU A 176 -27.58 10.55 1.55
CA GLU A 176 -26.65 10.15 2.61
C GLU A 176 -25.41 9.46 2.05
N LEU A 177 -24.24 9.86 2.57
CA LEU A 177 -22.94 9.30 2.25
C LEU A 177 -22.14 9.10 3.53
N THR A 178 -21.46 7.98 3.66
CA THR A 178 -20.45 7.79 4.69
C THR A 178 -19.08 7.76 4.06
N VAL A 179 -18.15 8.55 4.60
CA VAL A 179 -16.73 8.47 4.23
C VAL A 179 -15.93 7.89 5.38
N VAL A 180 -14.95 7.06 5.05
CA VAL A 180 -14.05 6.39 6.00
C VAL A 180 -12.62 6.72 5.61
N LEU A 181 -11.86 7.23 6.58
CA LEU A 181 -10.45 7.58 6.43
C LEU A 181 -9.62 6.64 7.28
N TYR A 182 -8.68 5.92 6.67
CA TYR A 182 -7.72 5.11 7.42
C TYR A 182 -6.44 5.90 7.66
N ILE A 183 -6.12 6.12 8.94
CA ILE A 183 -4.90 6.77 9.41
C ILE A 183 -3.95 5.69 9.93
N ASP A 184 -2.79 5.56 9.31
CA ASP A 184 -1.78 4.57 9.66
C ASP A 184 -0.79 5.16 10.67
N HIS A 185 -0.78 4.64 11.90
CA HIS A 185 0.07 5.14 12.97
C HIS A 185 1.51 4.65 12.85
N ASN A 186 1.79 3.54 12.18
CA ASN A 186 3.14 2.97 12.07
C ASN A 186 4.08 3.85 11.23
N ILE A 187 3.53 4.54 10.24
CA ILE A 187 4.26 5.46 9.35
C ILE A 187 3.92 6.93 9.64
N GLY A 188 3.83 7.28 10.92
CA GLY A 188 3.75 8.68 11.37
C GLY A 188 2.33 9.22 11.58
N GLY A 189 1.28 8.42 11.36
CA GLY A 189 -0.11 8.87 11.52
C GLY A 189 -0.59 9.67 10.32
N LEU A 190 -0.31 9.18 9.12
CA LEU A 190 -0.75 9.78 7.85
C LEU A 190 -1.97 9.04 7.30
N ILE A 191 -2.73 9.68 6.40
CA ILE A 191 -3.82 9.00 5.69
C ILE A 191 -3.20 8.05 4.66
N LYS A 192 -3.63 6.79 4.72
CA LYS A 192 -3.20 5.74 3.80
C LYS A 192 -4.31 5.28 2.87
N ASP A 193 -5.58 5.45 3.27
CA ASP A 193 -6.70 5.07 2.42
C ASP A 193 -7.97 5.91 2.68
N PHE A 194 -8.83 5.96 1.67
CA PHE A 194 -10.15 6.58 1.69
C PHE A 194 -11.16 5.63 1.07
N ILE A 195 -12.30 5.46 1.74
CA ILE A 195 -13.43 4.67 1.25
C ILE A 195 -14.70 5.49 1.39
N SER A 196 -15.56 5.43 0.39
CA SER A 196 -16.89 6.02 0.43
C SER A 196 -17.98 4.96 0.24
N GLY A 197 -19.07 5.09 1.01
CA GLY A 197 -20.20 4.17 0.99
C GLY A 197 -21.53 4.92 0.97
N LEU A 198 -22.41 4.56 0.05
CA LEU A 198 -23.78 5.08 0.03
C LEU A 198 -24.58 4.51 1.21
N GLY A 199 -25.39 5.36 1.85
CA GLY A 199 -26.26 4.96 2.95
C GLY A 199 -25.83 5.51 4.31
N ASP A 200 -26.58 5.11 5.33
CA ASP A 200 -26.43 5.60 6.70
C ASP A 200 -25.11 5.13 7.34
N ALA A 201 -24.52 5.99 8.16
CA ALA A 201 -23.28 5.72 8.87
C ALA A 201 -23.41 4.50 9.80
N GLU A 202 -24.58 4.25 10.40
CA GLU A 202 -24.78 3.09 11.27
C GLU A 202 -24.72 1.76 10.51
N GLU A 203 -25.16 1.72 9.24
CA GLU A 203 -25.05 0.52 8.40
C GLU A 203 -23.60 0.22 8.06
N ILE A 204 -22.83 1.24 7.67
CA ILE A 204 -21.40 1.12 7.38
C ILE A 204 -20.63 0.73 8.64
N LEU A 205 -20.93 1.34 9.79
CA LEU A 205 -20.32 0.97 11.08
C LEU A 205 -20.57 -0.50 11.43
N THR A 206 -21.78 -1.01 11.19
CA THR A 206 -22.12 -2.42 11.44
C THR A 206 -21.29 -3.35 10.55
N MET A 207 -21.01 -2.95 9.30
CA MET A 207 -20.14 -3.71 8.41
C MET A 207 -18.70 -3.75 8.93
N PHE A 208 -18.19 -2.59 9.36
CA PHE A 208 -16.85 -2.48 9.94
C PHE A 208 -16.72 -3.22 11.27
N GLU A 209 -17.77 -3.24 12.11
CA GLU A 209 -17.79 -4.01 13.36
C GLU A 209 -17.76 -5.52 13.09
N ALA A 210 -18.49 -5.99 12.06
CA ALA A 210 -18.50 -7.39 11.69
C ALA A 210 -17.15 -7.90 11.14
N GLU A 211 -16.33 -6.99 10.61
CA GLU A 211 -15.01 -7.28 10.06
C GLU A 211 -13.87 -6.87 11.00
N ALA A 212 -14.19 -6.24 12.14
CA ALA A 212 -13.21 -5.77 13.11
C ALA A 212 -12.45 -6.94 13.75
N GLU A 213 -11.18 -6.69 14.08
CA GLU A 213 -10.36 -7.67 14.75
C GLU A 213 -10.77 -7.82 16.21
N ALA A 214 -10.47 -8.99 16.79
CA ALA A 214 -10.80 -9.23 18.19
C ALA A 214 -10.08 -8.20 19.07
N GLY A 215 -10.84 -7.44 19.86
CA GLY A 215 -10.30 -6.38 20.72
C GLY A 215 -10.28 -4.99 20.09
N SER A 216 -10.64 -4.82 18.81
CA SER A 216 -10.87 -3.48 18.24
C SER A 216 -11.99 -2.75 18.99
N SER A 217 -11.88 -1.42 19.06
CA SER A 217 -12.89 -0.57 19.72
C SER A 217 -13.52 0.39 18.73
N GLN A 218 -14.80 0.72 18.96
CA GLN A 218 -15.54 1.72 18.19
C GLN A 218 -16.24 2.69 19.15
N ARG A 219 -16.12 4.00 18.87
CA ARG A 219 -16.78 5.03 19.69
C ARG A 219 -17.05 6.30 18.90
N ARG A 220 -18.03 7.08 19.36
CA ARG A 220 -18.21 8.46 18.90
C ARG A 220 -17.10 9.34 19.45
N ILE A 221 -16.62 10.27 18.65
CA ILE A 221 -15.60 11.25 19.02
C ILE A 221 -16.11 12.68 18.80
N ASP A 222 -15.41 13.65 19.38
CA ASP A 222 -15.72 15.05 19.16
C ASP A 222 -15.46 15.41 17.68
N PRO A 223 -16.42 16.03 16.97
CA PRO A 223 -16.24 16.48 15.60
C PRO A 223 -15.03 17.40 15.38
N ALA A 224 -14.70 18.25 16.36
CA ALA A 224 -13.55 19.13 16.28
C ALA A 224 -12.24 18.35 16.38
N ASP A 225 -12.18 17.35 17.28
CA ASP A 225 -11.01 16.47 17.42
C ASP A 225 -10.77 15.67 16.12
N ALA A 226 -11.85 15.18 15.50
CA ALA A 226 -11.77 14.48 14.21
C ALA A 226 -11.19 15.39 13.11
N ARG A 227 -11.63 16.65 13.05
CA ARG A 227 -11.08 17.63 12.10
C ARG A 227 -9.57 17.80 12.29
N ALA A 228 -9.13 18.03 13.53
CA ALA A 228 -7.71 18.22 13.84
C ALA A 228 -6.86 17.01 13.40
N ARG A 229 -7.37 15.79 13.63
CA ARG A 229 -6.69 14.55 13.22
C ARG A 229 -6.61 14.38 11.72
N ILE A 230 -7.71 14.61 11.02
CA ILE A 230 -7.77 14.51 9.55
C ILE A 230 -6.81 15.54 8.93
N GLU A 231 -6.87 16.80 9.35
CA GLU A 231 -5.97 17.85 8.84
C GLU A 231 -4.50 17.50 9.11
N SER A 232 -4.18 17.02 10.31
CA SER A 232 -2.82 16.58 10.64
C SER A 232 -2.37 15.39 9.78
N ALA A 233 -3.23 14.40 9.55
CA ALA A 233 -2.89 13.21 8.78
C ALA A 233 -2.74 13.51 7.27
N VAL A 234 -3.56 14.43 6.72
CA VAL A 234 -3.37 14.97 5.36
C VAL A 234 -2.06 15.72 5.25
N GLN A 235 -1.74 16.56 6.24
CA GLN A 235 -0.49 17.33 6.26
C GLN A 235 0.72 16.40 6.30
N ARG A 236 0.72 15.39 7.18
CA ARG A 236 1.81 14.40 7.26
C ARG A 236 1.97 13.67 5.94
N TRP A 237 0.89 13.17 5.34
CA TRP A 237 0.93 12.56 4.02
C TRP A 237 1.56 13.48 2.97
N SER A 238 1.21 14.78 2.96
CA SER A 238 1.76 15.74 1.99
C SER A 238 3.25 16.03 2.14
N MET A 239 3.84 15.63 3.27
CA MET A 239 5.27 15.77 3.59
C MET A 239 6.03 14.44 3.51
N THR A 240 5.33 13.32 3.33
CA THR A 240 5.94 11.98 3.25
C THR A 240 6.40 11.68 1.84
N TRP A 241 7.61 11.16 1.72
CA TRP A 241 8.16 10.62 0.49
C TRP A 241 8.67 9.20 0.78
N PRO A 242 8.49 8.23 -0.16
CA PRO A 242 7.61 8.31 -1.32
C PRO A 242 6.14 8.48 -0.85
N PRO A 243 5.26 9.06 -1.68
CA PRO A 243 3.89 9.26 -1.25
C PRO A 243 3.21 7.90 -1.07
N VAL A 244 2.40 7.78 -0.02
CA VAL A 244 1.60 6.56 0.20
C VAL A 244 0.34 6.64 -0.65
N LEU A 245 0.16 5.72 -1.58
CA LEU A 245 -0.94 5.73 -2.55
C LEU A 245 -1.94 4.59 -2.30
N SER A 246 -3.20 4.84 -2.65
CA SER A 246 -4.25 3.82 -2.74
C SER A 246 -5.09 4.01 -4.01
N ASP A 247 -6.10 3.18 -4.24
CA ASP A 247 -6.99 3.32 -5.40
C ASP A 247 -7.75 4.66 -5.39
N GLU A 248 -8.12 5.18 -4.21
CA GLU A 248 -8.85 6.45 -4.07
C GLU A 248 -8.01 7.58 -3.47
N TRP A 249 -6.81 7.28 -2.92
CA TRP A 249 -5.90 8.25 -2.35
C TRP A 249 -4.67 8.47 -3.23
N PRO A 250 -4.32 9.71 -3.63
CA PRO A 250 -4.78 10.99 -3.06
C PRO A 250 -5.84 11.72 -3.88
N VAL A 251 -6.44 11.12 -4.91
CA VAL A 251 -7.45 11.80 -5.75
C VAL A 251 -8.69 12.24 -4.95
N ALA A 252 -8.99 11.59 -3.82
CA ALA A 252 -10.02 11.98 -2.87
C ALA A 252 -9.58 13.08 -1.87
N ARG A 253 -8.30 13.49 -1.84
CA ARG A 253 -7.78 14.46 -0.87
C ARG A 253 -8.54 15.79 -0.88
N PRO A 254 -8.88 16.42 -2.03
CA PRO A 254 -9.71 17.63 -2.03
C PRO A 254 -11.11 17.41 -1.44
N LEU A 255 -11.75 16.27 -1.72
CA LEU A 255 -13.02 15.88 -1.09
C LEU A 255 -12.87 15.76 0.43
N VAL A 256 -11.82 15.09 0.91
CA VAL A 256 -11.56 14.92 2.35
C VAL A 256 -11.32 16.27 3.04
N GLN A 257 -10.54 17.16 2.42
CA GLN A 257 -10.31 18.51 2.95
C GLN A 257 -11.61 19.33 3.00
N TRP A 258 -12.45 19.25 1.97
CA TRP A 258 -13.76 19.91 1.97
C TRP A 258 -14.68 19.34 3.05
N VAL A 259 -14.76 18.01 3.21
CA VAL A 259 -15.55 17.38 4.29
C VAL A 259 -15.02 17.81 5.66
N ALA A 260 -13.71 17.81 5.87
CA ALA A 260 -13.10 18.25 7.13
C ALA A 260 -13.43 19.72 7.45
N SER A 261 -13.53 20.59 6.43
CA SER A 261 -13.93 21.99 6.60
C SER A 261 -15.35 22.18 7.14
N LYS A 262 -16.21 21.15 7.03
CA LYS A 262 -17.58 21.16 7.58
C LYS A 262 -17.62 20.83 9.08
N LEU A 263 -16.52 20.33 9.64
CA LEU A 263 -16.39 20.07 11.06
C LEU A 263 -15.94 21.35 11.81
N PRO A 264 -16.28 21.50 13.10
CA PRO A 264 -15.83 22.63 13.92
C PRO A 264 -14.30 22.69 14.07
N GLU A 265 -13.75 23.89 14.19
CA GLU A 265 -12.33 24.09 14.56
C GLU A 265 -12.09 23.95 16.07
N GLY A 266 -10.81 23.90 16.47
CA GLY A 266 -10.41 23.95 17.88
C GLY A 266 -10.36 22.60 18.58
N GLY A 267 -10.34 21.50 17.83
CA GLY A 267 -10.14 20.16 18.35
C GLY A 267 -8.75 19.94 18.93
N VAL A 268 -8.62 18.87 19.72
CA VAL A 268 -7.40 18.48 20.42
C VAL A 268 -6.85 17.21 19.80
N MET A 269 -5.56 17.24 19.47
CA MET A 269 -4.84 16.03 19.05
C MET A 269 -4.54 15.14 20.26
N PRO A 270 -4.62 13.80 20.12
CA PRO A 270 -4.14 12.89 21.16
C PRO A 270 -2.69 13.22 21.52
N THR A 271 -2.43 13.45 22.80
CA THR A 271 -1.06 13.63 23.30
C THR A 271 -0.37 12.27 23.27
N ARG A 272 0.79 12.19 22.63
CA ARG A 272 1.69 11.04 22.78
C ARG A 272 2.47 11.26 24.07
N GLU A 273 2.26 10.39 25.06
CA GLU A 273 3.07 10.40 26.27
C GLU A 273 4.41 9.74 25.96
N GLU A 274 5.49 10.51 26.00
CA GLU A 274 6.84 9.97 25.85
C GLU A 274 7.16 9.06 27.04
N LEU A 275 7.65 7.86 26.74
CA LEU A 275 8.13 6.95 27.77
C LEU A 275 9.41 7.51 28.38
N SER A 276 9.44 7.70 29.70
CA SER A 276 10.66 8.14 30.37
C SER A 276 11.76 7.09 30.27
N ASP A 277 13.02 7.51 30.27
CA ASP A 277 14.16 6.59 30.30
C ASP A 277 14.08 5.64 31.51
N GLU A 278 13.63 6.14 32.68
CA GLU A 278 13.43 5.32 33.88
C GLU A 278 12.32 4.25 33.73
N ASP A 279 11.26 4.55 32.98
CA ASP A 279 10.20 3.56 32.68
C ASP A 279 10.70 2.55 31.64
N ARG A 280 11.47 2.99 30.64
CA ARG A 280 12.08 2.12 29.61
C ARG A 280 13.06 1.13 30.26
N ASP A 281 13.95 1.60 31.12
CA ASP A 281 14.90 0.75 31.86
C ASP A 281 14.17 -0.27 32.74
N ARG A 282 13.08 0.15 33.40
CA ARG A 282 12.23 -0.76 34.19
C ARG A 282 11.59 -1.87 33.34
N LEU A 283 11.21 -1.59 32.09
CA LEU A 283 10.69 -2.61 31.18
C LEU A 283 11.79 -3.58 30.74
N ILE A 284 12.98 -3.08 30.45
CA ILE A 284 14.16 -3.90 30.12
C ILE A 284 14.49 -4.84 31.29
N ASP A 285 14.61 -4.30 32.51
CA ASP A 285 14.87 -5.08 33.72
C ASP A 285 13.77 -6.12 33.98
N SER A 286 12.52 -5.77 33.73
CA SER A 286 11.37 -6.68 33.88
C SER A 286 11.46 -7.85 32.89
N PHE A 287 11.80 -7.59 31.62
CA PHE A 287 12.02 -8.65 30.63
C PHE A 287 13.19 -9.54 31.01
N LEU A 288 14.38 -8.97 31.26
CA LEU A 288 15.59 -9.72 31.61
C LEU A 288 15.48 -10.45 32.95
N GLY A 289 14.59 -10.00 33.85
CA GLY A 289 14.25 -10.67 35.10
C GLY A 289 13.20 -11.77 34.97
N SER A 290 12.54 -11.89 33.82
CA SER A 290 11.49 -12.87 33.57
C SER A 290 12.05 -14.23 33.10
N PRO A 291 11.25 -15.32 33.17
CA PRO A 291 11.63 -16.60 32.58
C PRO A 291 11.90 -16.54 31.07
N ASP A 292 11.23 -15.63 30.35
CA ASP A 292 11.40 -15.44 28.91
C ASP A 292 12.74 -14.75 28.59
N GLY A 293 13.20 -13.83 29.44
CA GLY A 293 14.43 -13.05 29.22
C GLY A 293 15.69 -13.56 29.91
N ASP A 294 15.61 -14.60 30.75
CA ASP A 294 16.75 -15.07 31.58
C ASP A 294 17.95 -15.52 30.74
N ALA A 295 17.71 -16.10 29.56
CA ALA A 295 18.76 -16.53 28.63
C ALA A 295 19.57 -15.36 28.05
N HIS A 296 18.97 -14.17 27.99
CA HIS A 296 19.53 -12.97 27.35
C HIS A 296 20.25 -12.05 28.35
N ARG A 297 20.17 -12.34 29.66
CA ARG A 297 20.66 -11.45 30.72
C ARG A 297 22.16 -11.20 30.67
N ASP A 298 22.96 -12.19 30.29
CA ASP A 298 24.43 -12.09 30.38
C ASP A 298 25.12 -11.80 29.03
N ASP A 299 24.36 -11.63 27.93
CA ASP A 299 24.90 -11.30 26.60
C ASP A 299 24.80 -9.78 26.32
N PRO A 300 25.93 -9.05 26.28
CA PRO A 300 25.93 -7.59 26.08
C PRO A 300 25.46 -7.17 24.68
N ASP A 301 25.63 -8.02 23.68
CA ASP A 301 25.20 -7.73 22.29
C ASP A 301 23.68 -7.79 22.21
N VAL A 302 23.08 -8.82 22.83
CA VAL A 302 21.62 -8.98 22.92
C VAL A 302 20.99 -7.84 23.73
N GLN A 303 21.63 -7.40 24.82
CA GLN A 303 21.15 -6.23 25.56
C GLN A 303 21.16 -4.95 24.71
N THR A 304 22.17 -4.76 23.86
CA THR A 304 22.24 -3.63 22.93
C THR A 304 21.08 -3.67 21.93
N LEU A 305 20.79 -4.84 21.36
CA LEU A 305 19.65 -5.06 20.47
C LEU A 305 18.30 -4.85 21.16
N LEU A 306 18.16 -5.28 22.41
CA LEU A 306 16.97 -5.06 23.22
C LEU A 306 16.72 -3.57 23.46
N ILE A 307 17.76 -2.79 23.78
CA ILE A 307 17.66 -1.33 23.93
C ILE A 307 17.19 -0.69 22.63
N ALA A 308 17.77 -1.07 21.49
CA ALA A 308 17.36 -0.56 20.18
C ALA A 308 15.89 -0.92 19.86
N THR A 309 15.48 -2.15 20.18
CA THR A 309 14.10 -2.64 20.02
C THR A 309 13.12 -1.86 20.90
N MET A 310 13.49 -1.57 22.16
CA MET A 310 12.69 -0.74 23.07
C MET A 310 12.60 0.72 22.60
N TRP A 311 13.68 1.24 22.03
CA TRP A 311 13.71 2.58 21.46
C TRP A 311 12.77 2.70 20.26
N PHE A 312 12.84 1.77 19.30
CA PHE A 312 11.86 1.66 18.22
C PHE A 312 10.43 1.57 18.76
N GLY A 313 10.24 0.71 19.75
CA GLY A 313 8.98 0.52 20.45
C GLY A 313 8.36 1.82 20.96
N ALA A 314 9.15 2.60 21.70
CA ALA A 314 8.71 3.80 22.40
C ALA A 314 8.59 5.05 21.52
N ASP A 315 9.44 5.19 20.49
CA ASP A 315 9.59 6.46 19.78
C ASP A 315 9.05 6.40 18.34
N HIS A 316 8.82 5.20 17.81
CA HIS A 316 8.28 5.00 16.46
C HIS A 316 6.85 4.45 16.46
N GLY A 317 6.07 4.94 15.49
CA GLY A 317 4.73 4.47 15.21
C GLY A 317 3.74 4.75 16.35
N VAL A 318 3.25 3.68 16.96
CA VAL A 318 2.28 3.70 18.08
C VAL A 318 2.89 4.27 19.37
N CYS A 319 4.23 4.35 19.46
CA CYS A 319 4.96 4.89 20.61
C CYS A 319 4.67 4.14 21.94
N ASP A 320 4.65 2.81 21.89
CA ASP A 320 4.49 1.95 23.06
C ASP A 320 5.33 0.67 22.86
N PRO A 321 6.36 0.42 23.68
CA PRO A 321 7.27 -0.70 23.50
C PRO A 321 6.64 -2.07 23.79
N LEU A 322 5.42 -2.12 24.33
CA LEU A 322 4.69 -3.37 24.54
C LEU A 322 3.76 -3.73 23.38
N LYS A 323 3.53 -2.82 22.44
CA LYS A 323 2.63 -3.04 21.29
C LYS A 323 3.40 -3.52 20.07
N TRP A 324 3.24 -4.81 19.77
CA TRP A 324 3.91 -5.46 18.64
C TRP A 324 2.91 -6.14 17.71
N SER A 325 2.76 -5.55 16.53
CA SER A 325 1.98 -6.09 15.43
C SER A 325 2.89 -6.68 14.35
N PRO A 326 2.35 -7.46 13.41
CA PRO A 326 3.10 -7.95 12.25
C PRO A 326 3.84 -6.84 11.49
N VAL A 327 3.20 -5.68 11.30
CA VAL A 327 3.78 -4.52 10.59
C VAL A 327 4.93 -3.91 11.37
N ARG A 328 4.85 -3.88 12.71
CA ARG A 328 5.96 -3.36 13.53
C ARG A 328 7.16 -4.30 13.55
N VAL A 329 6.93 -5.61 13.51
CA VAL A 329 8.00 -6.61 13.36
C VAL A 329 8.68 -6.46 12.00
N GLU A 330 7.90 -6.30 10.93
CA GLU A 330 8.40 -5.97 9.59
C GLU A 330 9.28 -4.72 9.63
N LEU A 331 8.72 -3.57 10.04
CA LEU A 331 9.44 -2.29 10.05
C LEU A 331 10.71 -2.33 10.93
N LEU A 332 10.70 -3.05 12.05
CA LEU A 332 11.89 -3.21 12.88
C LEU A 332 13.01 -3.92 12.11
N LEU A 333 12.66 -5.04 11.47
CA LEU A 333 13.60 -5.94 10.80
C LEU A 333 14.03 -5.43 9.43
N THR A 334 13.15 -4.77 8.69
CA THR A 334 13.41 -4.45 7.28
C THR A 334 13.73 -2.97 7.05
N ASP A 335 13.45 -2.09 8.00
CA ASP A 335 13.82 -0.67 7.93
C ASP A 335 14.70 -0.23 9.11
N PHE A 336 14.17 -0.29 10.34
CA PHE A 336 14.77 0.43 11.45
C PHE A 336 16.15 -0.09 11.83
N ILE A 337 16.27 -1.38 12.17
CA ILE A 337 17.54 -1.93 12.68
C ILE A 337 18.63 -1.90 11.61
N PRO A 338 18.42 -2.41 10.38
CA PRO A 338 19.45 -2.37 9.34
C PRO A 338 19.95 -0.96 9.03
N ARG A 339 19.04 0.04 9.07
CA ARG A 339 19.37 1.42 8.70
C ARG A 339 19.92 2.27 9.86
N LYS A 340 19.57 1.96 11.12
CA LYS A 340 19.85 2.83 12.28
C LYS A 340 20.92 2.27 13.21
N LEU A 341 21.12 0.96 13.25
CA LEU A 341 22.04 0.35 14.20
C LEU A 341 23.36 0.00 13.52
N LEU A 342 24.40 0.80 13.80
CA LEU A 342 25.74 0.64 13.24
C LEU A 342 26.59 -0.31 14.10
N VAL A 343 26.31 -1.61 14.01
CA VAL A 343 27.05 -2.68 14.69
C VAL A 343 27.34 -3.80 13.69
N ASP A 344 28.21 -4.75 14.06
CA ASP A 344 28.57 -5.84 13.15
C ASP A 344 27.40 -6.82 12.88
N ALA A 345 27.47 -7.50 11.73
CA ALA A 345 26.45 -8.45 11.29
C ALA A 345 26.31 -9.63 12.27
N GLU A 346 27.39 -10.04 12.95
CA GLU A 346 27.35 -11.10 13.97
C GLU A 346 26.46 -10.72 15.16
N MET A 347 26.55 -9.47 15.63
CA MET A 347 25.63 -8.93 16.63
C MET A 347 24.21 -8.86 16.07
N LEU A 348 24.01 -8.24 14.91
CA LEU A 348 22.68 -8.08 14.31
C LEU A 348 21.95 -9.41 14.11
N ALA A 349 22.68 -10.48 13.76
CA ALA A 349 22.13 -11.82 13.56
C ALA A 349 21.49 -12.44 14.82
N LYS A 350 21.78 -11.90 16.02
CA LYS A 350 21.16 -12.34 17.29
C LYS A 350 19.74 -11.80 17.49
N LEU A 351 19.31 -10.79 16.72
CA LEU A 351 18.02 -10.13 16.92
C LEU A 351 16.81 -11.08 16.78
N PRO A 352 16.72 -11.97 15.76
CA PRO A 352 15.56 -12.84 15.64
C PRO A 352 15.38 -13.77 16.85
N GLU A 353 16.46 -14.32 17.40
CA GLU A 353 16.39 -15.18 18.60
C GLU A 353 15.92 -14.39 19.82
N LEU A 354 16.38 -13.15 20.00
CA LEU A 354 15.85 -12.24 21.03
C LEU A 354 14.34 -12.01 20.86
N LEU A 355 13.88 -11.76 19.62
CA LEU A 355 12.47 -11.45 19.35
C LEU A 355 11.54 -12.64 19.60
N VAL A 356 12.00 -13.88 19.41
CA VAL A 356 11.22 -15.09 19.74
C VAL A 356 10.75 -15.09 21.20
N ASP A 357 11.59 -14.62 22.12
CA ASP A 357 11.25 -14.55 23.54
C ASP A 357 10.62 -13.21 23.95
N PHE A 358 11.10 -12.12 23.34
CA PHE A 358 10.66 -10.77 23.68
C PHE A 358 9.20 -10.49 23.27
N LEU A 359 8.81 -10.84 22.03
CA LEU A 359 7.47 -10.52 21.52
C LEU A 359 6.34 -11.15 22.36
N PRO A 360 6.40 -12.44 22.74
CA PRO A 360 5.40 -13.04 23.62
C PRO A 360 5.36 -12.40 25.00
N TRP A 361 6.52 -12.05 25.58
CA TRP A 361 6.59 -11.37 26.86
C TRP A 361 5.92 -9.98 26.79
N ALA A 362 6.27 -9.20 25.77
CA ALA A 362 5.79 -7.83 25.59
C ALA A 362 4.26 -7.78 25.45
N LEU A 363 3.69 -8.67 24.63
CA LEU A 363 2.24 -8.76 24.42
C LEU A 363 1.49 -9.29 25.65
N ARG A 364 2.08 -10.20 26.43
CA ARG A 364 1.49 -10.60 27.73
C ARG A 364 1.49 -9.46 28.72
N ALA A 365 2.60 -8.72 28.82
CA ALA A 365 2.71 -7.55 29.68
C ALA A 365 1.70 -6.46 29.26
N LEU A 366 1.51 -6.25 27.95
CA LEU A 366 0.45 -5.39 27.41
C LEU A 366 -0.94 -5.84 27.87
N GLY A 367 -1.24 -7.13 27.74
CA GLY A 367 -2.51 -7.71 28.16
C GLY A 367 -2.81 -7.50 29.63
N ASP A 368 -1.82 -7.72 30.50
CA ASP A 368 -1.94 -7.50 31.94
C ASP A 368 -2.10 -6.01 32.29
N ARG A 369 -1.39 -5.12 31.58
CA ARG A 369 -1.46 -3.67 31.79
C ARG A 369 -2.83 -3.09 31.39
N ASP A 370 -3.32 -3.48 30.22
CA ASP A 370 -4.50 -2.86 29.58
C ASP A 370 -5.78 -3.68 29.79
N GLY A 371 -5.68 -4.85 30.43
CA GLY A 371 -6.83 -5.73 30.70
C GLY A 371 -7.40 -6.39 29.44
N ILE A 372 -6.55 -6.66 28.45
CA ILE A 372 -6.94 -7.29 27.19
C ILE A 372 -7.19 -8.78 27.43
N ASP A 373 -8.22 -9.34 26.78
CA ASP A 373 -8.54 -10.75 26.91
C ASP A 373 -7.36 -11.63 26.49
N ARG A 374 -7.07 -12.65 27.31
CA ARG A 374 -5.93 -13.53 27.10
C ARG A 374 -5.95 -14.24 25.76
N GLN A 375 -7.14 -14.63 25.27
CA GLN A 375 -7.24 -15.29 23.97
C GLN A 375 -6.83 -14.33 22.84
N VAL A 376 -7.21 -13.05 22.94
CA VAL A 376 -6.79 -12.03 21.99
C VAL A 376 -5.28 -11.85 22.02
N ILE A 377 -4.68 -11.76 23.22
CA ILE A 377 -3.22 -11.69 23.35
C ILE A 377 -2.52 -12.91 22.75
N ASP A 378 -2.99 -14.12 23.04
CA ASP A 378 -2.41 -15.34 22.48
C ASP A 378 -2.47 -15.33 20.93
N GLU A 379 -3.59 -14.85 20.35
CA GLU A 379 -3.73 -14.67 18.89
C GLU A 379 -2.75 -13.62 18.34
N ARG A 380 -2.54 -12.49 19.03
CA ARG A 380 -1.55 -11.46 18.63
C ARG A 380 -0.11 -11.96 18.72
N ILE A 381 0.19 -12.82 19.69
CA ILE A 381 1.51 -13.44 19.82
C ILE A 381 1.79 -14.33 18.62
N ASP A 382 0.82 -15.19 18.24
CA ASP A 382 0.95 -16.03 17.06
C ASP A 382 1.17 -15.19 15.79
N ASP A 383 0.42 -14.08 15.62
CA ASP A 383 0.56 -13.17 14.48
C ASP A 383 1.95 -12.50 14.44
N ALA A 384 2.46 -12.02 15.57
CA ALA A 384 3.77 -11.37 15.65
C ALA A 384 4.93 -12.35 15.41
N LEU A 385 4.82 -13.59 15.90
CA LEU A 385 5.80 -14.64 15.65
C LEU A 385 5.76 -15.13 14.19
N GLU A 386 4.57 -15.24 13.57
CA GLU A 386 4.49 -15.54 12.14
C GLU A 386 5.14 -14.44 11.29
N ALA A 387 5.00 -13.17 11.68
CA ALA A 387 5.70 -12.07 11.03
C ALA A 387 7.22 -12.14 11.21
N LEU A 388 7.69 -12.48 12.41
CA LEU A 388 9.12 -12.69 12.67
C LEU A 388 9.67 -13.82 11.80
N ASP A 389 9.00 -14.97 11.74
CA ASP A 389 9.38 -16.10 10.87
C ASP A 389 9.40 -15.71 9.39
N HIS A 390 8.50 -14.80 8.98
CA HIS A 390 8.42 -14.34 7.60
C HIS A 390 9.57 -13.41 7.22
N TRP A 391 9.89 -12.44 8.07
CA TRP A 391 10.83 -11.36 7.77
C TRP A 391 12.27 -11.63 8.22
N ALA A 392 12.49 -12.53 9.18
CA ALA A 392 13.82 -12.86 9.66
C ALA A 392 14.78 -13.34 8.55
N PRO A 393 14.37 -14.19 7.57
CA PRO A 393 15.25 -14.57 6.48
C PRO A 393 15.71 -13.37 5.64
N GLN A 394 14.80 -12.46 5.31
CA GLN A 394 15.13 -11.24 4.56
C GLN A 394 16.01 -10.31 5.38
N TYR A 395 15.74 -10.15 6.67
CA TYR A 395 16.60 -9.38 7.57
C TYR A 395 18.02 -9.94 7.62
N LEU A 396 18.17 -11.25 7.77
CA LEU A 396 19.48 -11.90 7.78
C LEU A 396 20.20 -11.69 6.45
N MET A 397 19.48 -11.71 5.32
CA MET A 397 20.06 -11.31 4.03
C MET A 397 20.45 -9.84 4.01
N LEU A 398 19.63 -8.93 4.54
CA LEU A 398 19.90 -7.48 4.55
C LEU A 398 21.15 -7.11 5.38
N ILE A 399 21.42 -7.83 6.47
CA ILE A 399 22.58 -7.55 7.34
C ILE A 399 23.86 -8.29 6.91
N ASP A 400 23.71 -9.37 6.13
CA ASP A 400 24.81 -10.14 5.55
C ASP A 400 25.20 -9.60 4.16
N ALA A 401 24.28 -8.90 3.50
CA ALA A 401 24.55 -8.09 2.31
C ALA A 401 25.58 -7.01 2.64
N ASP A 402 26.48 -6.77 1.70
CA ASP A 402 27.47 -5.70 1.85
C ASP A 402 26.71 -4.36 1.98
N PRO A 403 26.99 -3.51 3.00
CA PRO A 403 26.41 -2.17 3.09
C PRO A 403 26.58 -1.32 1.82
N ASP A 404 27.50 -1.72 0.94
CA ASP A 404 27.80 -1.13 -0.36
C ASP A 404 26.77 -1.49 -1.47
N GLU A 405 25.86 -2.46 -1.25
CA GLU A 405 24.93 -3.03 -2.25
C GLU A 405 23.46 -2.63 -2.07
N TRP A 406 23.15 -1.74 -1.12
CA TRP A 406 21.78 -1.32 -0.85
C TRP A 406 21.34 -0.20 -1.83
N ASP A 407 20.94 -0.59 -3.04
CA ASP A 407 20.12 0.26 -3.92
C ASP A 407 18.74 0.39 -3.24
N GLY A 408 18.35 1.59 -2.82
CA GLY A 408 17.25 1.91 -1.88
C GLY A 408 15.82 1.49 -2.29
N ASP A 409 15.67 0.43 -3.08
CA ASP A 409 14.49 0.06 -3.85
C ASP A 409 13.64 -1.05 -3.21
N VAL A 410 14.09 -1.68 -2.10
CA VAL A 410 13.24 -2.66 -1.37
C VAL A 410 12.12 -1.95 -0.59
N PHE A 411 12.30 -0.68 -0.25
CA PHE A 411 11.27 0.17 0.39
C PHE A 411 11.26 1.59 -0.18
N GLY A 412 11.42 1.76 -1.50
CA GLY A 412 11.14 3.04 -2.18
C GLY A 412 11.74 4.30 -1.55
N ASP A 413 12.90 4.21 -0.88
CA ASP A 413 13.57 5.36 -0.26
C ASP A 413 15.06 5.04 -0.07
N GLY A 414 15.88 5.90 -0.67
CA GLY A 414 17.32 5.84 -0.53
C GLY A 414 17.80 5.98 0.91
N SER A 415 18.87 5.27 1.23
CA SER A 415 19.51 5.29 2.55
C SER A 415 19.82 6.69 3.05
N ALA A 416 20.08 6.82 4.36
CA ALA A 416 20.65 8.04 4.93
C ALA A 416 21.94 8.48 4.18
N TYR A 417 22.66 7.53 3.58
CA TYR A 417 23.81 7.75 2.71
C TYR A 417 23.41 8.36 1.35
N GLU A 418 22.40 7.82 0.67
CA GLU A 418 21.89 8.38 -0.60
C GLU A 418 21.22 9.75 -0.41
N MET A 419 20.49 9.93 0.69
CA MET A 419 19.91 11.22 1.08
C MET A 419 21.00 12.26 1.35
N ALA A 420 22.09 11.88 2.05
CA ALA A 420 23.24 12.74 2.25
C ALA A 420 23.94 13.10 0.93
N ARG A 421 24.09 12.15 -0.01
CA ARG A 421 24.61 12.40 -1.37
C ARG A 421 23.72 13.36 -2.17
N ALA A 422 22.41 13.16 -2.15
CA ALA A 422 21.45 14.03 -2.86
C ALA A 422 21.44 15.46 -2.31
N ILE A 423 21.48 15.62 -0.97
CA ILE A 423 21.57 16.93 -0.32
C ILE A 423 22.86 17.64 -0.71
N LEU A 424 23.99 16.94 -0.74
CA LEU A 424 25.27 17.52 -1.19
C LEU A 424 25.28 17.88 -2.68
N ALA A 425 24.60 17.11 -3.53
CA ALA A 425 24.50 17.36 -4.96
C ALA A 425 23.66 18.61 -5.30
N GLU A 426 22.64 18.90 -4.49
CA GLU A 426 21.78 20.09 -4.63
C GLU A 426 22.27 21.31 -3.81
N ALA A 427 23.25 21.14 -2.93
CA ALA A 427 23.74 22.20 -2.04
C ALA A 427 24.55 23.27 -2.79
N GLY A 428 23.99 24.49 -2.89
CA GLY A 428 24.69 25.68 -3.40
C GLY A 428 25.70 26.30 -2.42
N ASP A 429 26.28 27.45 -2.79
CA ASP A 429 27.33 28.15 -2.03
C ASP A 429 26.88 28.68 -0.65
N ASP A 430 25.56 28.88 -0.46
CA ASP A 430 24.98 29.40 0.78
C ASP A 430 24.63 28.28 1.80
N PHE A 431 24.92 27.01 1.49
CA PHE A 431 24.67 25.88 2.39
C PHE A 431 25.60 25.92 3.60
N ASP A 432 25.09 25.57 4.78
CA ASP A 432 25.86 25.65 6.04
C ASP A 432 27.18 24.85 5.94
N PRO A 433 28.35 25.50 6.07
CA PRO A 433 29.64 24.84 5.87
C PRO A 433 29.90 23.70 6.85
N GLU A 434 29.41 23.83 8.09
CA GLU A 434 29.64 22.83 9.15
C GLU A 434 28.75 21.59 8.96
N ALA A 435 27.51 21.78 8.51
CA ALA A 435 26.65 20.68 8.06
C ALA A 435 27.19 20.00 6.80
N ARG A 436 27.74 20.78 5.85
CA ARG A 436 28.38 20.26 4.63
C ARG A 436 29.54 19.33 4.95
N GLU A 437 30.45 19.79 5.80
CA GLU A 437 31.64 19.02 6.20
C GLU A 437 31.28 17.70 6.91
N ARG A 438 30.22 17.69 7.72
CA ARG A 438 29.71 16.47 8.36
C ARG A 438 29.12 15.48 7.35
N LEU A 439 28.35 15.97 6.37
CA LEU A 439 27.78 15.13 5.31
C LEU A 439 28.87 14.60 4.36
N GLU A 440 29.85 15.43 3.98
CA GLU A 440 30.98 15.01 3.14
C GLU A 440 31.86 13.97 3.85
N SER A 441 32.10 14.13 5.15
CA SER A 441 32.82 13.13 5.96
C SER A 441 32.05 11.82 6.10
N PHE A 442 30.71 11.88 6.18
CA PHE A 442 29.82 10.72 6.22
C PHE A 442 29.80 9.95 4.89
N VAL A 443 29.83 10.66 3.75
CA VAL A 443 29.92 10.05 2.41
C VAL A 443 31.31 9.47 2.12
N ALA A 444 32.38 10.08 2.65
CA ALA A 444 33.76 9.66 2.40
C ALA A 444 34.22 8.39 3.16
N LEU A 445 33.39 7.84 4.06
CA LEU A 445 33.70 6.65 4.87
C LEU A 445 33.25 5.32 4.23
N GLY A 446 32.62 5.34 3.04
CA GLY A 446 32.12 4.12 2.36
C GLY A 446 33.23 3.21 1.82
N PRO A 447 33.12 1.88 1.96
CA PRO A 447 34.01 0.91 1.30
C PRO A 447 33.53 0.45 -0.11
N ASP A 448 34.34 -0.43 -0.72
CA ASP A 448 34.26 -1.02 -2.07
C ASP A 448 34.63 -2.51 -1.92
N PRO A 449 33.74 -3.42 -2.36
CA PRO A 449 34.05 -4.39 -3.42
C PRO A 449 32.99 -4.38 -4.54
N SER A 450 33.42 -4.54 -5.80
CA SER A 450 32.60 -4.31 -7.00
C SER A 450 31.25 -5.04 -7.07
N GLU A 451 30.16 -4.30 -7.25
CA GLU A 451 28.73 -4.67 -7.46
C GLU A 451 28.49 -5.87 -8.42
N ARG A 452 29.46 -6.17 -9.29
CA ARG A 452 29.46 -7.36 -10.17
C ARG A 452 29.56 -8.67 -9.38
N ASP A 453 30.41 -8.75 -8.36
CA ASP A 453 30.69 -10.02 -7.64
C ASP A 453 29.46 -10.52 -6.87
N TYR A 454 28.57 -9.63 -6.47
CA TYR A 454 27.30 -9.98 -5.83
C TYR A 454 26.18 -10.32 -6.81
N LEU A 455 26.05 -9.58 -7.92
CA LEU A 455 25.17 -10.03 -9.01
C LEU A 455 25.56 -11.42 -9.49
N LEU A 456 26.86 -11.72 -9.54
CA LEU A 456 27.35 -13.06 -9.80
C LEU A 456 26.95 -14.05 -8.71
N TYR A 457 27.06 -13.70 -7.43
CA TYR A 457 26.62 -14.56 -6.33
C TYR A 457 25.11 -14.87 -6.38
N GLU A 458 24.25 -13.87 -6.55
CA GLU A 458 22.79 -13.98 -6.68
C GLU A 458 22.37 -14.84 -7.88
N LEU A 459 23.11 -14.74 -8.99
CA LEU A 459 22.87 -15.56 -10.18
C LEU A 459 23.37 -17.00 -10.02
N GLY A 460 24.17 -17.29 -9.00
CA GLY A 460 24.79 -18.60 -8.77
C GLY A 460 26.15 -18.79 -9.46
N GLY A 461 26.81 -17.69 -9.81
CA GLY A 461 28.19 -17.57 -10.32
C GLY A 461 28.29 -17.05 -11.76
N GLU A 462 29.53 -16.84 -12.23
CA GLU A 462 29.81 -16.36 -13.60
C GLU A 462 29.19 -17.23 -14.70
N GLU A 463 29.12 -18.55 -14.50
CA GLU A 463 28.54 -19.47 -15.48
C GLU A 463 27.03 -19.25 -15.65
N ALA A 464 26.32 -18.94 -14.56
CA ALA A 464 24.89 -18.67 -14.59
C ALA A 464 24.58 -17.27 -15.13
N ALA A 465 25.41 -16.27 -14.80
CA ALA A 465 25.30 -14.93 -15.36
C ALA A 465 25.54 -14.91 -16.88
N ALA A 466 26.52 -15.68 -17.38
CA ALA A 466 26.78 -15.83 -18.81
C ALA A 466 25.66 -16.55 -19.59
N ALA A 467 24.77 -17.25 -18.89
CA ALA A 467 23.63 -17.95 -19.48
C ALA A 467 22.36 -17.09 -19.57
N VAL A 468 22.34 -15.89 -18.96
CA VAL A 468 21.23 -14.95 -19.06
C VAL A 468 21.11 -14.44 -20.50
N HIS A 469 19.90 -14.45 -21.04
CA HIS A 469 19.58 -13.90 -22.35
C HIS A 469 18.25 -13.12 -22.28
N ASP A 470 18.05 -12.13 -23.14
CA ASP A 470 16.82 -11.33 -23.23
C ASP A 470 15.80 -11.91 -24.22
N ASP A 471 16.11 -12.99 -24.94
CA ASP A 471 15.09 -13.65 -25.78
C ASP A 471 13.85 -14.02 -24.95
N PRO A 472 12.62 -13.64 -25.38
CA PRO A 472 11.39 -14.01 -24.70
C PRO A 472 11.23 -15.51 -24.55
N TRP A 473 10.72 -15.96 -23.41
CA TRP A 473 10.47 -17.40 -23.24
C TRP A 473 9.44 -17.89 -24.25
N PRO A 474 9.69 -19.01 -24.95
CA PRO A 474 8.67 -19.60 -25.81
C PRO A 474 7.48 -20.05 -24.96
N LEU A 475 6.30 -20.15 -25.57
CA LEU A 475 5.13 -20.68 -24.88
C LEU A 475 5.30 -22.19 -24.64
N GLU A 476 5.72 -22.56 -23.44
CA GLU A 476 6.01 -23.94 -23.03
C GLU A 476 4.77 -24.59 -22.41
N PRO A 477 4.48 -25.87 -22.67
CA PRO A 477 3.45 -26.60 -21.94
C PRO A 477 3.85 -26.78 -20.46
N VAL A 478 2.88 -26.94 -19.56
CA VAL A 478 3.14 -27.26 -18.16
C VAL A 478 3.85 -28.62 -18.03
N ASP A 479 4.98 -28.66 -17.32
CA ASP A 479 5.78 -29.88 -17.15
C ASP A 479 5.22 -30.76 -16.03
N LEU A 480 4.21 -31.55 -16.36
CA LEU A 480 3.57 -32.48 -15.42
C LEU A 480 4.50 -33.61 -14.95
N ALA A 481 5.62 -33.89 -15.66
CA ALA A 481 6.55 -34.95 -15.23
C ALA A 481 7.28 -34.60 -13.93
N ARG A 482 7.39 -33.31 -13.62
CA ARG A 482 7.96 -32.77 -12.38
C ARG A 482 6.94 -32.67 -11.24
N VAL A 483 5.66 -32.89 -11.53
CA VAL A 483 4.54 -32.72 -10.59
C VAL A 483 4.14 -34.09 -10.01
N PRO A 484 3.98 -34.23 -8.68
CA PRO A 484 3.50 -35.48 -8.08
C PRO A 484 2.13 -35.91 -8.64
N ASP A 485 1.97 -37.20 -8.96
CA ASP A 485 0.79 -37.78 -9.62
C ASP A 485 -0.54 -37.38 -8.97
N ASP A 486 -0.57 -37.23 -7.64
CA ASP A 486 -1.78 -36.94 -6.88
C ASP A 486 -2.25 -35.48 -6.97
N VAL A 487 -1.43 -34.57 -7.51
CA VAL A 487 -1.78 -33.16 -7.73
C VAL A 487 -1.76 -32.75 -9.21
N GLN A 488 -1.38 -33.64 -10.13
CA GLN A 488 -1.32 -33.35 -11.58
C GLN A 488 -2.67 -32.90 -12.17
N GLU A 489 -3.78 -33.52 -11.76
CA GLU A 489 -5.13 -33.13 -12.20
C GLU A 489 -5.41 -31.66 -11.84
N LYS A 490 -5.12 -31.28 -10.59
CA LYS A 490 -5.33 -29.91 -10.11
C LYS A 490 -4.39 -28.91 -10.78
N VAL A 491 -3.14 -29.27 -11.03
CA VAL A 491 -2.18 -28.42 -11.76
C VAL A 491 -2.68 -28.19 -13.19
N THR A 492 -3.22 -29.21 -13.84
CA THR A 492 -3.81 -29.10 -15.18
C THR A 492 -5.01 -28.15 -15.18
N GLU A 493 -5.90 -28.27 -14.19
CA GLU A 493 -7.04 -27.36 -14.04
C GLU A 493 -6.61 -25.90 -13.80
N ILE A 494 -5.56 -25.68 -12.99
CA ILE A 494 -4.99 -24.35 -12.76
C ILE A 494 -4.38 -23.80 -14.06
N ASP A 495 -3.64 -24.62 -14.82
CA ASP A 495 -3.01 -24.20 -16.08
C ASP A 495 -4.04 -23.80 -17.14
N GLU A 496 -5.11 -24.58 -17.32
CA GLU A 496 -6.18 -24.26 -18.26
C GLU A 496 -6.82 -22.90 -17.94
N GLN A 497 -7.10 -22.64 -16.66
CA GLN A 497 -7.65 -21.36 -16.23
C GLN A 497 -6.62 -20.23 -16.32
N LEU A 498 -5.34 -20.49 -16.02
CA LEU A 498 -4.23 -19.55 -16.15
C LEU A 498 -4.11 -19.01 -17.57
N VAL A 499 -4.08 -19.89 -18.57
CA VAL A 499 -4.04 -19.50 -20.00
C VAL A 499 -5.22 -18.61 -20.35
N ALA A 500 -6.43 -18.98 -19.92
CA ALA A 500 -7.64 -18.21 -20.18
C ALA A 500 -7.65 -16.83 -19.49
N VAL A 501 -7.02 -16.70 -18.31
CA VAL A 501 -6.88 -15.43 -17.59
C VAL A 501 -5.82 -14.55 -18.26
N CYS A 502 -4.62 -15.07 -18.51
CA CYS A 502 -3.54 -14.31 -19.16
C CYS A 502 -3.97 -13.77 -20.53
N THR A 503 -4.71 -14.57 -21.31
CA THR A 503 -5.26 -14.14 -22.61
C THR A 503 -6.22 -12.95 -22.46
N ARG A 504 -7.07 -12.94 -21.42
CA ARG A 504 -8.00 -11.81 -21.18
C ARG A 504 -7.30 -10.55 -20.69
N LEU A 505 -6.20 -10.72 -19.97
CA LEU A 505 -5.37 -9.63 -19.50
C LEU A 505 -4.38 -9.12 -20.57
N SER A 506 -4.37 -9.73 -21.75
CA SER A 506 -3.42 -9.42 -22.84
C SER A 506 -1.95 -9.54 -22.40
N LEU A 507 -1.65 -10.49 -21.51
CA LEU A 507 -0.27 -10.78 -21.11
C LEU A 507 0.46 -11.52 -22.23
N GLU A 508 1.73 -11.19 -22.43
CA GLU A 508 2.59 -11.87 -23.42
C GLU A 508 2.72 -13.38 -23.15
N PRO A 509 2.94 -14.22 -24.19
CA PRO A 509 3.05 -15.67 -24.04
C PRO A 509 4.12 -16.12 -23.04
N GLU A 510 5.22 -15.37 -22.89
CA GLU A 510 6.29 -15.71 -21.94
C GLU A 510 5.82 -15.66 -20.48
N HIS A 511 4.86 -14.79 -20.14
CA HIS A 511 4.29 -14.73 -18.78
C HIS A 511 3.51 -16.00 -18.43
N ILE A 512 2.89 -16.65 -19.42
CA ILE A 512 2.22 -17.94 -19.23
C ILE A 512 3.27 -19.00 -18.91
N THR A 513 4.38 -19.02 -19.65
CA THR A 513 5.50 -19.94 -19.39
C THR A 513 6.10 -19.73 -18.00
N ILE A 514 6.35 -18.48 -17.61
CA ILE A 514 6.86 -18.14 -16.28
C ILE A 514 5.90 -18.61 -15.18
N ALA A 515 4.60 -18.31 -15.31
CA ALA A 515 3.59 -18.74 -14.34
C ALA A 515 3.45 -20.27 -14.26
N ARG A 516 3.63 -20.99 -15.38
CA ARG A 516 3.71 -22.47 -15.40
C ARG A 516 4.91 -22.99 -14.65
N ARG A 517 6.10 -22.40 -14.87
CA ARG A 517 7.33 -22.76 -14.16
C ARG A 517 7.19 -22.53 -12.65
N LEU A 518 6.59 -21.40 -12.25
CA LEU A 518 6.28 -21.11 -10.85
C LEU A 518 5.30 -22.14 -10.25
N LEU A 519 4.23 -22.49 -10.98
CA LEU A 519 3.26 -23.51 -10.54
C LEU A 519 3.91 -24.90 -10.36
N VAL A 520 4.75 -25.31 -11.29
CA VAL A 520 5.51 -26.57 -11.19
C VAL A 520 6.47 -26.51 -9.99
N ARG A 521 7.17 -25.38 -9.79
CA ARG A 521 8.07 -25.17 -8.66
C ARG A 521 7.34 -25.32 -7.31
N VAL A 522 6.16 -24.73 -7.18
CA VAL A 522 5.31 -24.92 -5.99
C VAL A 522 4.96 -26.40 -5.80
N ALA A 523 4.56 -27.09 -6.87
CA ALA A 523 4.21 -28.50 -6.80
C ALA A 523 5.37 -29.42 -6.38
N GLU A 524 6.59 -29.08 -6.79
CA GLU A 524 7.80 -29.80 -6.40
C GLU A 524 8.23 -29.54 -4.96
N ARG A 525 8.19 -28.27 -4.53
CA ARG A 525 8.74 -27.82 -3.24
C ARG A 525 7.77 -28.01 -2.08
N ASP A 526 6.50 -27.68 -2.29
CA ASP A 526 5.43 -27.89 -1.31
C ASP A 526 4.13 -28.39 -1.98
N PRO A 527 4.07 -29.69 -2.35
CA PRO A 527 2.85 -30.28 -2.89
C PRO A 527 1.67 -30.26 -1.90
N GLN A 528 1.91 -30.08 -0.59
CA GLN A 528 0.82 -29.96 0.38
C GLN A 528 0.02 -28.67 0.17
N ALA A 529 0.65 -27.59 -0.32
CA ALA A 529 -0.05 -26.36 -0.68
C ALA A 529 -1.17 -26.64 -1.69
N LEU A 530 -0.89 -27.45 -2.72
CA LEU A 530 -1.87 -27.84 -3.75
C LEU A 530 -2.90 -28.85 -3.24
N ARG A 531 -2.57 -29.72 -2.27
CA ARG A 531 -3.54 -30.66 -1.67
C ARG A 531 -4.58 -29.96 -0.79
N ARG A 532 -4.25 -28.80 -0.23
CA ARG A 532 -5.19 -28.01 0.56
C ARG A 532 -6.36 -27.54 -0.30
N ARG A 533 -7.54 -27.44 0.34
CA ARG A 533 -8.77 -26.98 -0.32
C ARG A 533 -8.62 -25.49 -0.65
N GLY A 534 -8.38 -25.18 -1.92
CA GLY A 534 -8.24 -23.82 -2.43
C GLY A 534 -8.85 -23.73 -3.83
N ALA A 535 -9.58 -22.65 -4.10
CA ALA A 535 -10.22 -22.45 -5.39
C ALA A 535 -9.17 -22.22 -6.49
N ILE A 536 -9.41 -22.78 -7.68
CA ILE A 536 -8.51 -22.69 -8.85
C ILE A 536 -8.26 -21.22 -9.22
N GLY A 537 -9.32 -20.40 -9.26
CA GLY A 537 -9.20 -18.96 -9.56
C GLY A 537 -8.30 -18.22 -8.57
N GLY A 538 -8.24 -18.64 -7.29
CA GLY A 538 -7.31 -18.04 -6.34
C GLY A 538 -5.87 -18.34 -6.72
N TRP A 539 -5.56 -19.61 -7.02
CA TRP A 539 -4.24 -20.03 -7.48
C TRP A 539 -3.78 -19.28 -8.72
N VAL A 540 -4.66 -19.16 -9.72
CA VAL A 540 -4.34 -18.42 -10.95
C VAL A 540 -4.05 -16.95 -10.65
N ALA A 541 -4.89 -16.29 -9.85
CA ALA A 541 -4.68 -14.90 -9.49
C ALA A 541 -3.35 -14.69 -8.75
N GLY A 542 -3.05 -15.54 -7.77
CA GLY A 542 -1.81 -15.46 -7.00
C GLY A 542 -0.56 -15.74 -7.83
N LEU A 543 -0.61 -16.70 -8.77
CA LEU A 543 0.50 -16.96 -9.69
C LEU A 543 0.80 -15.73 -10.55
N ILE A 544 -0.23 -15.12 -11.14
CA ILE A 544 -0.06 -13.92 -11.97
C ILE A 544 0.44 -12.74 -11.14
N VAL A 545 0.01 -12.62 -9.88
CA VAL A 545 0.51 -11.58 -8.98
C VAL A 545 1.99 -11.75 -8.68
N VAL A 546 2.43 -12.95 -8.27
CA VAL A 546 3.85 -13.20 -7.99
C VAL A 546 4.71 -12.96 -9.23
N VAL A 547 4.27 -13.47 -10.39
CA VAL A 547 4.98 -13.24 -11.66
C VAL A 547 5.00 -11.76 -12.03
N GLY A 548 3.90 -11.05 -11.79
CA GLY A 548 3.80 -9.64 -12.13
C GLY A 548 4.61 -8.73 -11.20
N ASP A 549 4.70 -9.05 -9.91
CA ASP A 549 5.52 -8.34 -8.94
C ASP A 549 7.02 -8.55 -9.28
N MET A 550 7.44 -9.80 -9.59
CA MET A 550 8.81 -10.10 -10.02
C MET A 550 9.24 -9.42 -11.33
N ASN A 551 8.29 -9.12 -12.21
CA ASN A 551 8.55 -8.61 -13.57
C ASN A 551 8.03 -7.20 -13.82
N ARG A 552 7.66 -6.47 -12.74
CA ARG A 552 7.13 -5.09 -12.81
C ARG A 552 5.92 -4.94 -13.78
N LEU A 553 5.12 -6.00 -13.92
CA LEU A 553 3.92 -6.02 -14.77
C LEU A 553 2.69 -5.44 -14.05
N ILE A 554 2.78 -5.24 -12.74
CA ILE A 554 1.67 -4.78 -11.90
C ILE A 554 1.85 -3.32 -11.54
N GLY A 555 0.79 -2.54 -11.72
CA GLY A 555 0.78 -1.12 -11.41
C GLY A 555 -0.35 -0.39 -12.14
N GLN A 556 -0.39 0.93 -11.99
CA GLN A 556 -1.44 1.82 -12.53
C GLN A 556 -1.07 2.44 -13.89
N ARG A 557 0.11 2.10 -14.45
CA ARG A 557 0.60 2.73 -15.68
C ARG A 557 0.06 2.07 -16.95
N HIS A 558 0.18 2.79 -18.06
CA HIS A 558 -0.19 2.29 -19.38
C HIS A 558 0.63 1.03 -19.74
N GLY A 559 -0.05 -0.11 -19.90
CA GLY A 559 0.57 -1.40 -20.21
C GLY A 559 0.81 -2.33 -19.01
N GLN A 560 0.54 -1.86 -17.77
CA GLN A 560 0.55 -2.70 -16.58
C GLN A 560 -0.86 -3.21 -16.24
N VAL A 561 -0.93 -4.29 -15.46
CA VAL A 561 -2.18 -4.93 -15.05
C VAL A 561 -2.38 -4.77 -13.54
N THR A 562 -3.53 -4.25 -13.13
CA THR A 562 -3.82 -4.07 -11.70
C THR A 562 -4.15 -5.41 -11.00
N LYS A 563 -3.82 -5.54 -9.70
CA LYS A 563 -4.22 -6.72 -8.89
C LYS A 563 -5.74 -6.94 -8.91
N LYS A 564 -6.52 -5.86 -9.03
CA LYS A 564 -7.97 -5.88 -9.23
C LYS A 564 -8.38 -6.53 -10.56
N ALA A 565 -7.77 -6.12 -11.68
CA ALA A 565 -8.03 -6.71 -12.99
C ALA A 565 -7.65 -8.20 -13.02
N ILE A 566 -6.54 -8.58 -12.38
CA ILE A 566 -6.12 -9.99 -12.22
C ILE A 566 -7.18 -10.80 -11.46
N ALA A 567 -7.65 -10.29 -10.31
CA ALA A 567 -8.67 -10.97 -9.51
C ALA A 567 -10.00 -11.12 -10.27
N GLU A 568 -10.45 -10.06 -10.94
CA GLU A 568 -11.67 -10.06 -11.75
C GLU A 568 -11.57 -11.04 -12.92
N ALA A 569 -10.43 -11.05 -13.62
CA ALA A 569 -10.18 -12.01 -14.68
C ALA A 569 -10.14 -13.44 -14.10
N ALA A 570 -9.48 -13.69 -12.98
CA ALA A 570 -9.46 -15.01 -12.36
C ALA A 570 -10.81 -15.46 -11.74
N GLY A 571 -11.82 -14.60 -11.73
CA GLY A 571 -13.16 -14.90 -11.20
C GLY A 571 -13.20 -14.96 -9.68
N VAL A 572 -12.26 -14.29 -9.01
CA VAL A 572 -12.16 -14.20 -7.55
C VAL A 572 -12.41 -12.76 -7.08
N LYS A 573 -12.81 -12.60 -5.81
CA LYS A 573 -13.13 -11.27 -5.26
C LYS A 573 -11.88 -10.39 -5.07
N SER A 574 -10.79 -11.03 -4.66
CA SER A 574 -9.45 -10.47 -4.46
C SER A 574 -8.43 -11.61 -4.57
N VAL A 575 -7.16 -11.26 -4.72
CA VAL A 575 -6.06 -12.25 -4.70
C VAL A 575 -5.87 -12.81 -3.29
N GLY A 576 -6.10 -12.00 -2.24
CA GLY A 576 -5.88 -12.36 -0.84
C GLY A 576 -4.43 -12.77 -0.58
N ASP A 577 -4.16 -13.55 0.46
CA ASP A 577 -2.79 -14.01 0.80
C ASP A 577 -2.26 -15.14 -0.11
N LYS A 578 -2.82 -15.27 -1.32
CA LYS A 578 -2.55 -16.41 -2.20
C LYS A 578 -1.20 -16.27 -2.91
N ASP A 579 -0.84 -15.05 -3.30
CA ASP A 579 0.50 -14.67 -3.73
C ASP A 579 1.54 -14.99 -2.66
N ILE A 580 1.30 -14.60 -1.40
CA ILE A 580 2.16 -14.92 -0.24
C ILE A 580 2.29 -16.45 -0.06
N THR A 581 1.17 -17.18 -0.13
CA THR A 581 1.17 -18.65 -0.05
C THR A 581 2.02 -19.28 -1.15
N ILE A 582 1.93 -18.75 -2.38
CA ILE A 582 2.66 -19.25 -3.55
C ILE A 582 4.14 -18.93 -3.45
N GLY A 583 4.52 -17.70 -3.09
CA GLY A 583 5.91 -17.31 -2.88
C GLY A 583 6.60 -18.15 -1.82
N ARG A 584 5.93 -18.36 -0.66
CA ARG A 584 6.41 -19.23 0.43
C ARG A 584 6.60 -20.67 -0.04
N ALA A 585 5.59 -21.22 -0.73
CA ALA A 585 5.63 -22.60 -1.23
C ALA A 585 6.70 -22.81 -2.32
N ALA A 586 6.97 -21.78 -3.12
CA ALA A 586 8.01 -21.78 -4.16
C ALA A 586 9.42 -21.49 -3.63
N GLN A 587 9.54 -21.05 -2.36
CA GLN A 587 10.79 -20.65 -1.70
C GLN A 587 11.54 -19.58 -2.51
N LEU A 588 10.85 -18.51 -2.87
CA LEU A 588 11.45 -17.37 -3.57
C LEU A 588 12.22 -16.52 -2.55
N MET A 589 13.55 -16.46 -2.70
CA MET A 589 14.45 -15.70 -1.81
C MET A 589 14.80 -14.31 -2.36
N SER A 590 14.92 -14.20 -3.69
CA SER A 590 15.18 -12.98 -4.45
C SER A 590 14.69 -13.17 -5.90
N ALA A 591 14.42 -12.08 -6.61
CA ALA A 591 14.01 -12.12 -8.02
C ALA A 591 15.13 -12.63 -8.94
N TYR A 592 16.39 -12.31 -8.65
CA TYR A 592 17.55 -12.61 -9.51
C TYR A 592 18.01 -14.07 -9.42
N HIS A 593 17.79 -14.71 -8.27
CA HIS A 593 18.01 -16.15 -8.08
C HIS A 593 17.14 -17.05 -8.99
N HIS A 594 16.13 -16.47 -9.63
CA HIS A 594 15.13 -17.18 -10.42
C HIS A 594 14.99 -16.56 -11.81
N VAL A 595 16.10 -16.49 -12.55
CA VAL A 595 16.15 -16.01 -13.95
C VAL A 595 15.11 -16.69 -14.84
N ASP A 596 14.78 -17.96 -14.57
CA ASP A 596 13.76 -18.74 -15.28
C ASP A 596 12.33 -18.24 -15.04
N LEU A 597 12.13 -17.42 -14.00
CA LEU A 597 10.89 -16.74 -13.62
C LEU A 597 10.86 -15.24 -13.95
N LEU A 598 11.94 -14.71 -14.53
CA LEU A 598 11.97 -13.37 -15.09
C LEU A 598 11.41 -13.38 -16.52
N ASP A 599 10.97 -12.23 -17.03
CA ASP A 599 10.59 -11.99 -18.41
C ASP A 599 11.77 -11.43 -19.23
N SER A 600 11.59 -11.31 -20.55
CA SER A 600 12.62 -10.79 -21.44
C SER A 600 13.15 -9.41 -21.02
N ARG A 601 12.28 -8.51 -20.54
CA ARG A 601 12.64 -7.14 -20.17
C ARG A 601 13.41 -7.09 -18.86
N ALA A 602 12.98 -7.85 -17.86
CA ALA A 602 13.68 -7.99 -16.60
C ALA A 602 15.07 -8.63 -16.80
N ARG A 603 15.19 -9.62 -17.70
CA ARG A 603 16.50 -10.18 -18.08
C ARG A 603 17.36 -9.22 -18.90
N GLN A 604 16.76 -8.42 -19.77
CA GLN A 604 17.48 -7.36 -20.49
C GLN A 604 18.06 -6.33 -19.50
N HIS A 605 17.25 -5.88 -18.54
CA HIS A 605 17.70 -4.97 -17.50
C HIS A 605 18.84 -5.58 -16.67
N LEU A 606 18.72 -6.86 -16.29
CA LEU A 606 19.78 -7.59 -15.62
C LEU A 606 21.07 -7.67 -16.47
N LEU A 607 20.97 -7.86 -17.78
CA LEU A 607 22.12 -7.83 -18.69
C LEU A 607 22.74 -6.43 -18.81
N GLU A 608 21.93 -5.37 -18.80
CA GLU A 608 22.40 -3.98 -18.79
C GLU A 608 23.15 -3.67 -17.50
N LEU A 609 22.67 -4.16 -16.35
CA LEU A 609 23.38 -4.10 -15.08
C LEU A 609 24.72 -4.83 -15.19
N LEU A 610 24.73 -6.12 -15.55
CA LEU A 610 25.96 -6.91 -15.71
C LEU A 610 27.00 -6.27 -16.65
N ALA A 611 26.55 -5.63 -17.74
CA ALA A 611 27.41 -4.95 -18.71
C ALA A 611 27.91 -3.58 -18.23
N GLY A 612 27.12 -2.87 -17.42
CA GLY A 612 27.49 -1.58 -16.82
C GLY A 612 28.68 -1.67 -15.86
N TYR A 613 29.02 -2.88 -15.41
CA TYR A 613 30.13 -3.16 -14.49
C TYR A 613 31.40 -3.73 -15.17
N GLU A 614 31.46 -3.77 -16.50
CA GLU A 614 32.65 -4.23 -17.24
C GLU A 614 33.66 -3.11 -17.63
N ASP A 615 33.38 -1.83 -17.29
CA ASP A 615 34.21 -0.65 -17.66
C ASP A 615 35.03 -0.05 -16.51
#